data_AF-A0A7Y2L1L6-F1
#
_entry.id   AF-A0A7Y2L1L6-F1
#
_cell.length_a   1.000
_cell.length_b   1.000
_cell.length_c   1.000
_cell.angle_alpha   90.00
_cell.angle_beta   90.00
_cell.angle_gamma   90.00
#
_symmetry.space_group_name_H-M   'P 1'
#
loop_
_entity.id
_entity.type
_entity.pdbx_description
1 polymer ?
#
loop_
_entity_poly.entity_id
_entity_poly.type
_entity_poly.pdbx_seq_one_letter_code
_entity_poly.pdbx_strand_id
1 'polypeptide(L)'
;RRNLGPTLIEWVTYRAGPHSTSDDPSKYRPADDWSHFPLGDPIIRLKQHLIATGNWSEEEHAAVSAELEAEIIGAQKEAERFGTLAGGQMPSAATIFEDVYKDMPEHLRRQRQELGL
;
A
#
# COMPACT_ATOMS: atom_id res chain seq x y z
N ARG A 1 -21.33 -8.75 15.03
CA ARG A 1 -21.13 -7.73 16.08
C ARG A 1 -22.16 -7.84 17.23
N ARG A 2 -22.37 -9.03 17.83
CA ARG A 2 -23.35 -9.24 18.90
C ARG A 2 -22.91 -8.74 20.29
N ASN A 3 -21.81 -7.98 20.35
CA ASN A 3 -21.24 -7.41 21.58
C ASN A 3 -20.82 -8.46 22.64
N LEU A 4 -20.11 -9.52 22.21
CA LEU A 4 -19.67 -10.62 23.07
C LEU A 4 -18.21 -10.51 23.52
N GLY A 5 -17.63 -9.31 23.42
CA GLY A 5 -16.21 -9.08 23.69
C GLY A 5 -15.32 -9.19 22.45
N PRO A 6 -14.00 -8.95 22.63
CA PRO A 6 -13.03 -8.98 21.54
C PRO A 6 -12.66 -10.42 21.12
N THR A 7 -12.06 -10.54 19.94
CA THR A 7 -11.50 -11.78 19.43
C THR A 7 -10.13 -11.48 18.84
N LEU A 8 -9.13 -12.30 19.17
CA LEU A 8 -7.85 -12.30 18.49
C LEU A 8 -7.91 -13.30 17.34
N ILE A 9 -7.46 -12.90 16.15
CA ILE A 9 -7.31 -13.77 14.99
C ILE A 9 -5.85 -13.69 14.54
N GLU A 10 -5.19 -14.84 14.50
CA GLU A 10 -3.85 -14.97 13.93
C GLU A 10 -3.96 -15.35 12.44
N TRP A 11 -3.44 -14.49 11.56
CA TRP A 11 -3.41 -14.73 10.12
C TRP A 11 -2.05 -15.30 9.71
N VAL A 12 -1.97 -16.62 9.60
CA VAL A 12 -0.76 -17.30 9.12
C VAL A 12 -0.58 -17.01 7.63
N THR A 13 0.44 -16.24 7.29
CA THR A 13 0.80 -15.85 5.92
C THR A 13 2.31 -15.72 5.76
N TYR A 14 2.79 -15.42 4.56
CA TYR A 14 4.20 -15.28 4.24
C TYR A 14 4.49 -14.00 3.46
N ARG A 15 5.49 -13.22 3.90
CA ARG A 15 5.97 -12.03 3.17
C ARG A 15 6.87 -12.47 2.02
N ALA A 16 6.28 -12.74 0.86
CA ALA A 16 7.00 -13.21 -0.33
C ALA A 16 8.13 -12.26 -0.76
N GLY A 17 7.85 -10.95 -0.79
CA GLY A 17 8.82 -9.93 -1.15
C GLY A 17 9.77 -9.50 -0.02
N PRO A 18 10.64 -8.51 -0.30
CA PRO A 18 11.50 -7.87 0.69
C PRO A 18 10.75 -7.22 1.86
N HIS A 19 11.49 -6.85 2.91
CA HIS A 19 10.92 -6.03 3.97
C HIS A 19 10.50 -4.65 3.47
N SER A 20 11.31 -4.06 2.60
CA SER A 20 11.10 -2.74 2.00
C SER A 20 11.95 -2.60 0.73
N THR A 21 11.87 -1.46 0.05
CA THR A 21 12.75 -1.12 -1.08
C THR A 21 14.22 -0.92 -0.70
N SER A 22 14.55 -0.91 0.59
CA SER A 22 15.92 -0.78 1.11
C SER A 22 16.50 -2.11 1.63
N ASP A 23 15.77 -3.21 1.45
CA ASP A 23 16.09 -4.52 2.02
C ASP A 23 16.50 -5.56 0.97
N ASP A 24 17.29 -6.55 1.41
CA ASP A 24 17.72 -7.69 0.60
C ASP A 24 17.53 -9.01 1.37
N PRO A 25 16.46 -9.78 1.08
CA PRO A 25 16.16 -11.03 1.78
C PRO A 25 17.19 -12.14 1.62
N SER A 26 17.94 -12.14 0.52
CA SER A 26 18.90 -13.22 0.24
C SER A 26 20.01 -13.31 1.30
N LYS A 27 20.22 -12.23 2.05
CA LYS A 27 21.19 -12.17 3.16
C LYS A 27 20.78 -12.96 4.38
N TYR A 28 19.49 -13.28 4.54
CA TYR A 28 18.96 -13.83 5.79
C TYR A 28 17.88 -14.90 5.64
N ARG A 29 17.45 -15.23 4.42
CA ARG A 29 16.55 -16.37 4.14
C ARG A 29 16.77 -16.95 2.74
N PRO A 30 16.34 -18.19 2.45
CA PRO A 30 16.39 -18.75 1.11
C PRO A 30 15.63 -17.89 0.10
N ALA A 31 16.15 -17.79 -1.12
CA ALA A 31 15.52 -16.99 -2.17
C ALA A 31 14.21 -17.63 -2.69
N ASP A 32 14.11 -18.95 -2.57
CA ASP A 32 12.99 -19.81 -2.96
C ASP A 32 12.05 -20.16 -1.79
N ASP A 33 12.19 -19.48 -0.65
CA ASP A 33 11.43 -19.80 0.57
C ASP A 33 9.91 -19.64 0.36
N TRP A 34 9.48 -18.64 -0.42
CA TRP A 34 8.07 -18.41 -0.74
C TRP A 34 7.43 -19.53 -1.56
N SER A 35 8.18 -20.19 -2.45
CA SER A 35 7.65 -21.29 -3.26
C SER A 35 7.43 -22.56 -2.45
N HIS A 36 8.04 -22.65 -1.27
CA HIS A 36 7.89 -23.75 -0.33
C HIS A 36 6.85 -23.45 0.77
N PHE A 37 6.27 -22.25 0.80
CA PHE A 37 5.28 -21.88 1.81
C PHE A 37 3.99 -22.73 1.64
N PRO A 38 3.58 -23.53 2.64
CA PRO A 38 2.53 -24.54 2.46
C PRO A 38 1.15 -23.98 2.09
N LEU A 39 0.87 -22.73 2.44
CA LEU A 39 -0.42 -22.10 2.17
C LEU A 39 -0.48 -21.41 0.79
N GLY A 40 0.63 -21.41 0.04
CA GLY A 40 0.73 -20.92 -1.33
C GLY A 40 0.39 -19.44 -1.51
N ASP A 41 0.08 -19.08 -2.76
CA ASP A 41 -0.35 -17.75 -3.14
C ASP A 41 -1.89 -17.62 -3.02
N PRO A 42 -2.41 -16.62 -2.30
CA PRO A 42 -3.85 -16.44 -2.10
C PRO A 42 -4.62 -16.13 -3.39
N ILE A 43 -4.03 -15.39 -4.33
CA ILE A 43 -4.64 -15.05 -5.62
C ILE A 43 -4.77 -16.31 -6.47
N ILE A 44 -3.70 -17.12 -6.55
CA ILE A 44 -3.72 -18.36 -7.33
C ILE A 44 -4.71 -19.37 -6.76
N ARG A 45 -4.76 -19.52 -5.43
CA ARG A 45 -5.71 -20.43 -4.78
C ARG A 45 -7.16 -20.02 -5.00
N LEU A 46 -7.46 -18.72 -4.90
CA LEU A 46 -8.80 -18.21 -5.15
C LEU A 46 -9.17 -18.36 -6.63
N LYS A 47 -8.26 -18.01 -7.55
CA LYS A 47 -8.45 -18.18 -9.00
C LYS A 47 -8.82 -19.62 -9.35
N GLN A 48 -8.02 -20.59 -8.90
CA GLN A 48 -8.27 -22.02 -9.16
C GLN A 48 -9.64 -22.46 -8.61
N HIS A 49 -9.98 -22.04 -7.41
CA HIS A 49 -11.28 -22.37 -6.81
C HIS A 49 -12.46 -21.77 -7.58
N LEU A 50 -12.38 -20.49 -7.95
CA LEU A 50 -13.47 -19.82 -8.65
C LEU A 50 -13.64 -20.32 -10.09
N ILE A 51 -12.54 -20.64 -10.79
CA ILE A 51 -12.61 -21.29 -12.11
C ILE A 51 -13.27 -22.67 -11.98
N ALA A 52 -12.85 -23.47 -11.00
CA ALA A 52 -13.42 -24.80 -10.78
C ALA A 52 -14.93 -24.77 -10.43
N THR A 53 -15.41 -23.67 -9.84
CA THR A 53 -16.83 -23.47 -9.51
C THR A 53 -17.61 -22.72 -10.59
N GLY A 54 -16.98 -22.36 -11.71
CA GLY A 54 -17.60 -21.64 -12.82
C GLY A 54 -17.93 -20.17 -12.52
N ASN A 55 -17.30 -19.58 -11.49
CA ASN A 55 -17.48 -18.18 -11.09
C ASN A 55 -16.32 -17.28 -11.52
N TRP A 56 -15.37 -17.82 -12.30
CA TRP A 56 -14.24 -17.10 -12.85
C TRP A 56 -13.68 -17.83 -14.09
N SER A 57 -12.84 -17.15 -14.86
CA SER A 57 -12.19 -17.69 -16.05
C SER A 57 -10.76 -17.14 -16.21
N GLU A 58 -9.98 -17.78 -17.08
CA GLU A 58 -8.65 -17.26 -17.45
C GLU A 58 -8.77 -15.93 -18.19
N GLU A 59 -9.81 -15.79 -19.01
CA GLU A 59 -10.13 -14.58 -19.76
C GLU A 59 -10.47 -13.41 -18.83
N GLU A 60 -11.34 -13.63 -17.83
CA GLU A 60 -11.66 -12.61 -16.81
C GLU A 60 -10.43 -12.23 -15.98
N HIS A 61 -9.59 -13.22 -15.63
CA HIS A 61 -8.35 -12.96 -14.89
C HIS A 61 -7.40 -12.03 -15.65
N ALA A 62 -7.19 -12.31 -16.94
CA ALA A 62 -6.36 -11.49 -17.82
C ALA A 62 -6.98 -10.10 -18.04
N ALA A 63 -8.29 -10.03 -18.26
CA ALA A 63 -9.00 -8.78 -18.49
C ALA A 63 -8.90 -7.84 -17.29
N VAL A 64 -9.17 -8.33 -16.08
CA VAL A 64 -9.05 -7.52 -14.85
C VAL A 64 -7.61 -7.10 -14.60
N SER A 65 -6.63 -7.97 -14.87
CA SER A 65 -5.21 -7.60 -14.72
C SER A 65 -4.85 -6.42 -15.63
N ALA A 66 -5.27 -6.47 -16.90
CA ALA A 66 -5.04 -5.39 -17.86
C ALA A 66 -5.79 -4.09 -17.50
N GLU A 67 -7.02 -4.20 -16.99
CA GLU A 67 -7.79 -3.05 -16.50
C GLU A 67 -7.09 -2.37 -15.33
N LEU A 68 -6.64 -3.13 -14.33
CA LEU A 68 -5.94 -2.60 -13.17
C LEU A 68 -4.59 -1.98 -13.54
N GLU A 69 -3.85 -2.56 -14.49
CA GLU A 69 -2.63 -1.95 -15.02
C GLU A 69 -2.91 -0.58 -15.66
N ALA A 70 -3.96 -0.49 -16.48
CA ALA A 70 -4.37 0.77 -17.08
C ALA A 70 -4.82 1.80 -16.04
N GLU A 71 -5.57 1.37 -15.01
CA GLU A 71 -6.00 2.21 -13.90
C GLU A 71 -4.80 2.76 -13.12
N ILE A 72 -3.84 1.89 -12.74
CA ILE A 72 -2.64 2.29 -12.00
C ILE A 72 -1.81 3.30 -12.82
N ILE A 73 -1.62 3.07 -14.12
CA ILE A 73 -0.91 4.00 -15.00
C ILE A 73 -1.66 5.33 -15.11
N GLY A 74 -3.00 5.29 -15.21
CA GLY A 74 -3.84 6.49 -15.22
C GLY A 74 -3.71 7.29 -13.93
N ALA A 75 -3.80 6.62 -12.78
CA ALA A 75 -3.68 7.20 -11.46
C ALA A 75 -2.29 7.79 -11.22
N GLN A 76 -1.22 7.09 -11.64
CA GLN A 76 0.15 7.60 -11.56
C GLN A 76 0.30 8.90 -12.38
N LYS A 77 -0.17 8.92 -13.63
CA LYS A 77 -0.12 10.12 -14.49
C LYS A 77 -0.91 11.28 -13.90
N GLU A 78 -2.05 11.03 -13.27
CA GLU A 78 -2.83 12.06 -12.60
C GLU A 78 -2.08 12.59 -11.36
N ALA A 79 -1.56 11.69 -10.51
CA ALA A 79 -0.80 12.07 -9.33
C ALA A 79 0.44 12.90 -9.66
N GLU A 80 1.18 12.54 -10.71
CA GLU A 80 2.38 13.25 -11.16
C GLU A 80 2.10 14.70 -11.61
N ARG A 81 0.86 15.04 -11.99
CA ARG A 81 0.46 16.43 -12.28
C ARG A 81 0.54 17.34 -11.04
N PHE A 82 0.43 16.75 -9.85
CA PHE A 82 0.55 17.45 -8.57
C PHE A 82 1.97 17.50 -8.04
N GLY A 83 2.96 16.95 -8.74
CA GLY A 83 4.37 17.04 -8.39
C GLY A 83 5.06 15.70 -8.18
N THR A 84 6.38 15.75 -8.23
CA THR A 84 7.30 14.62 -8.09
C THR A 84 8.53 15.04 -7.29
N LEU A 85 9.41 14.10 -6.97
CA LEU A 85 10.71 14.41 -6.36
C LEU A 85 11.58 15.33 -7.24
N ALA A 86 11.42 15.27 -8.56
CA ALA A 86 12.19 16.09 -9.49
C ALA A 86 11.67 17.53 -9.59
N GLY A 87 10.43 17.77 -9.16
CA GLY A 87 9.78 19.09 -9.20
C GLY A 87 8.27 19.00 -9.36
N GLY A 88 7.63 20.17 -9.38
CA GLY A 88 6.18 20.33 -9.45
C GLY A 88 5.63 20.99 -8.18
N GLN A 89 4.32 20.86 -7.96
CA GLN A 89 3.71 21.40 -6.75
C GLN A 89 4.18 20.59 -5.54
N MET A 90 4.51 21.30 -4.47
CA MET A 90 4.79 20.71 -3.17
C MET A 90 3.81 21.32 -2.17
N PRO A 91 3.44 20.60 -1.11
CA PRO A 91 2.72 21.23 0.00
C PRO A 91 3.47 22.45 0.49
N SER A 92 2.74 23.51 0.83
CA SER A 92 3.35 24.71 1.44
C SER A 92 4.09 24.30 2.71
N ALA A 93 5.29 24.85 2.93
CA ALA A 93 6.00 24.64 4.19
C ALA A 93 5.18 25.10 5.41
N ALA A 94 4.16 25.92 5.23
CA ALA A 94 3.28 26.35 6.33
C ALA A 94 2.46 25.19 6.91
N THR A 95 2.15 24.17 6.11
CA THR A 95 1.30 23.05 6.55
C THR A 95 2.03 22.10 7.50
N ILE A 96 3.37 22.18 7.61
CA ILE A 96 4.12 21.39 8.60
C ILE A 96 3.75 21.75 10.05
N PHE A 97 3.17 22.95 10.27
CA PHE A 97 2.74 23.43 11.59
C PHE A 97 1.27 23.15 11.88
N GLU A 98 0.50 22.75 10.87
CA GLU A 98 -0.93 22.47 10.98
C GLU A 98 -1.17 21.04 11.51
N ASP A 99 -2.37 20.77 12.02
CA ASP A 99 -2.82 19.45 12.54
C ASP A 99 -2.02 18.81 13.69
N VAL A 100 -0.97 19.46 14.22
CA VAL A 100 -0.28 19.02 15.45
C VAL A 100 -1.21 19.12 16.67
N TYR A 101 -2.06 20.15 16.69
CA TYR A 101 -3.13 20.35 17.68
C TYR A 101 -4.39 20.77 16.92
N LYS A 102 -5.57 20.57 17.53
CA LYS A 102 -6.85 21.05 16.97
C LYS A 102 -6.79 22.54 16.61
N ASP A 103 -6.27 23.34 17.55
CA ASP A 103 -6.04 24.76 17.37
C ASP A 103 -4.54 25.00 17.47
N MET A 104 -3.93 25.62 16.45
CA MET A 104 -2.48 25.85 16.42
C MET A 104 -2.06 26.71 17.63
N PRO A 105 -1.27 26.17 18.58
CA PRO A 105 -0.85 26.91 19.76
C PRO A 105 0.16 28.01 19.41
N GLU A 106 0.32 28.95 20.32
CA GLU A 106 1.13 30.15 20.09
C GLU A 106 2.57 29.84 19.65
N HIS A 107 3.23 28.84 20.24
CA HIS A 107 4.60 28.50 19.89
C HIS A 107 4.75 28.03 18.43
N LEU A 108 3.77 27.29 17.89
CA LEU A 108 3.79 26.88 16.47
C LEU A 108 3.48 28.05 15.54
N ARG A 109 2.62 28.99 15.95
CA ARG A 109 2.40 30.24 15.19
C ARG A 109 3.68 31.05 15.10
N ARG A 110 4.42 31.17 16.20
CA ARG A 110 5.72 31.87 16.24
C ARG A 110 6.75 31.17 15.35
N GLN A 111 6.88 29.84 15.45
CA GLN A 111 7.82 29.08 14.59
C GLN A 111 7.48 29.20 13.10
N ARG A 112 6.19 29.17 12.74
CA ARG A 112 5.75 29.40 11.35
C ARG A 112 6.16 30.78 10.85
N GLN A 113 5.95 31.80 11.68
CA GLN A 113 6.33 33.18 11.37
C GLN A 113 7.85 33.35 11.28
N GLU A 114 8.64 32.68 12.12
CA GLU A 114 10.11 32.68 12.07
C GLU A 114 10.64 32.07 10.77
N LEU A 115 9.89 31.15 10.15
CA LEU A 115 10.20 30.60 8.83
C LEU A 115 9.78 31.52 7.67
N GLY A 116 9.16 32.68 7.96
CA GLY A 116 8.70 33.65 6.98
C GLY A 116 7.38 33.29 6.30
N LEU A 117 6.57 32.42 6.93
CA LEU A 117 5.33 31.85 6.40
C LEU A 117 4.08 32.34 7.14
#